data_AF-A0A7W0WUS3-F1
#
_entry.id   AF-A0A7W0WUS3-F1
#
_cell.length_a   1.000
_cell.length_b   1.000
_cell.length_c   1.000
_cell.angle_alpha   90.00
_cell.angle_beta   90.00
_cell.angle_gamma   90.00
#
_symmetry.space_group_name_H-M   'P 1'
#
loop_
_entity.id
_entity.type
_entity.pdbx_description
1 polymer ?
#
loop_
_entity_poly.entity_id
_entity_poly.type
_entity_poly.pdbx_seq_one_letter_code
_entity_poly.pdbx_strand_id
1 'polypeptide(L)'
;MKTSALVLLFAIACGKSEPANEGKRMPAPPPAKREIPADVNITVVVDGQARPAITRDVLVATPPDWEDKDQRKAWRVSRLAGVEEALDRSFAITGTTNNITIEFPAKSAANTLVVALALSQRGTMVVELVDPADPFPRFHGEGGRLGRSPESEPRVAGVTKIEARKRAP
;
A
#
# COMPACT_ATOMS: atom_id res chain seq x y z
N MET A 1 15.25 -76.19 34.44
CA MET A 1 15.13 -76.43 32.99
C MET A 1 14.40 -75.24 32.36
N LYS A 2 15.11 -74.56 31.44
CA LYS A 2 14.64 -73.82 30.26
C LYS A 2 13.56 -72.71 30.38
N THR A 3 14.01 -71.48 30.06
CA THR A 3 13.43 -70.49 29.10
C THR A 3 12.05 -69.89 29.45
N SER A 4 11.80 -68.58 29.37
CA SER A 4 12.16 -67.66 28.29
C SER A 4 12.19 -66.20 28.76
N ALA A 5 13.14 -65.44 28.18
CA ALA A 5 13.28 -64.00 28.34
C ALA A 5 12.19 -63.25 27.55
N LEU A 6 11.56 -62.26 28.18
CA LEU A 6 10.70 -61.27 27.53
C LEU A 6 11.50 -59.96 27.41
N VAL A 7 11.97 -59.66 26.20
CA VAL A 7 12.65 -58.41 25.86
C VAL A 7 11.60 -57.33 25.63
N LEU A 8 11.50 -56.37 26.54
CA LEU A 8 10.71 -55.14 26.34
C LEU A 8 11.53 -54.16 25.48
N LEU A 9 11.13 -53.94 24.23
CA LEU A 9 11.63 -52.85 23.41
C LEU A 9 11.08 -51.51 23.93
N PHE A 10 11.93 -50.69 24.55
CA PHE A 10 11.67 -49.28 24.78
C PHE A 10 12.00 -48.49 23.50
N ALA A 11 10.97 -48.09 22.76
CA ALA A 11 11.10 -47.08 21.71
C ALA A 11 11.25 -45.70 22.36
N ILE A 12 12.50 -45.26 22.57
CA ILE A 12 12.81 -43.87 22.91
C ILE A 12 12.64 -43.05 21.63
N ALA A 13 11.40 -42.66 21.33
CA ALA A 13 11.15 -41.63 20.33
C ALA A 13 11.53 -40.27 20.93
N CYS A 14 12.64 -39.71 20.45
CA CYS A 14 13.06 -38.34 20.70
C CYS A 14 12.01 -37.34 20.15
N GLY A 15 10.99 -37.03 20.95
CA GLY A 15 10.12 -35.88 20.72
C GLY A 15 10.76 -34.60 21.26
N LYS A 16 11.77 -34.06 20.57
CA LYS A 16 12.15 -32.65 20.76
C LYS A 16 10.99 -31.79 20.27
N SER A 17 10.15 -31.31 21.17
CA SER A 17 9.19 -30.24 20.87
C SER A 17 10.00 -28.97 20.60
N GLU A 18 10.31 -28.70 19.33
CA GLU A 18 10.78 -27.37 18.93
C GLU A 18 9.68 -26.35 19.28
N PRO A 19 10.00 -25.21 19.93
CA PRO A 19 9.02 -24.16 20.10
C PRO A 19 8.59 -23.66 18.72
N ALA A 20 7.29 -23.49 18.53
CA ALA A 20 6.70 -23.06 17.28
C ALA A 20 7.43 -21.82 16.75
N ASN A 21 8.17 -21.99 15.66
CA ASN A 21 8.91 -20.92 15.02
C ASN A 21 7.89 -19.95 14.40
N GLU A 22 7.67 -18.80 15.05
CA GLU A 22 6.73 -17.77 14.60
C GLU A 22 7.00 -17.32 13.16
N GLY A 23 8.25 -17.44 12.69
CA GLY A 23 8.67 -17.14 11.32
C GLY A 23 8.12 -18.09 10.24
N LYS A 24 7.47 -19.21 10.62
CA LYS A 24 6.79 -20.13 9.68
C LYS A 24 5.27 -19.96 9.65
N ARG A 25 4.68 -19.04 10.43
CA ARG A 25 3.25 -18.76 10.34
C ARG A 25 2.94 -18.14 8.99
N MET A 26 1.98 -18.72 8.28
CA MET A 26 1.36 -18.05 7.14
C MET A 26 0.90 -16.66 7.60
N PRO A 27 1.19 -15.58 6.84
CA PRO A 27 0.70 -14.26 7.19
C PRO A 27 -0.82 -14.36 7.33
N ALA A 28 -1.34 -13.76 8.41
CA ALA A 28 -2.77 -13.76 8.65
C ALA A 28 -3.49 -13.23 7.39
N PRO A 29 -4.63 -13.84 7.01
CA PRO A 29 -5.40 -13.34 5.88
C PRO A 29 -5.76 -11.87 6.13
N PRO A 30 -5.72 -11.02 5.08
CA PRO A 30 -6.10 -9.62 5.23
C PRO A 30 -7.53 -9.50 5.77
N PRO A 31 -7.83 -8.46 6.55
CA PRO A 31 -9.15 -8.27 7.16
C PRO A 31 -10.26 -8.21 6.09
N ALA A 32 -11.41 -8.81 6.41
CA ALA A 32 -12.53 -9.00 5.47
C ALA A 32 -13.25 -7.70 5.08
N LYS A 33 -13.13 -6.63 5.87
CA LYS A 33 -13.68 -5.32 5.57
C LYS A 33 -12.61 -4.27 5.77
N ARG A 34 -12.39 -3.47 4.73
CA ARG A 34 -11.35 -2.43 4.70
C ARG A 34 -12.00 -1.09 4.97
N GLU A 35 -11.72 -0.55 6.13
CA GLU A 35 -12.22 0.77 6.52
C GLU A 35 -11.10 1.79 6.41
N ILE A 36 -11.46 3.01 6.01
CA ILE A 36 -10.54 4.16 6.02
C ILE A 36 -10.09 4.38 7.48
N PRO A 37 -8.79 4.46 7.79
CA PRO A 37 -8.35 4.63 9.19
C PRO A 37 -9.00 5.85 9.85
N ALA A 38 -9.36 5.71 11.13
CA ALA A 38 -10.05 6.77 11.87
C ALA A 38 -9.19 8.01 12.10
N ASP A 39 -7.87 7.83 12.09
CA ASP A 39 -6.84 8.82 12.35
C ASP A 39 -6.28 9.46 11.07
N VAL A 40 -6.87 9.20 9.89
CA VAL A 40 -6.43 9.86 8.65
C VAL A 40 -6.57 11.37 8.79
N ASN A 41 -5.44 12.06 8.70
CA ASN A 41 -5.33 13.51 8.62
C ASN A 41 -4.10 13.87 7.77
N ILE A 42 -4.32 14.11 6.48
CA ILE A 42 -3.26 14.40 5.51
C ILE A 42 -3.24 15.90 5.25
N THR A 43 -2.12 16.54 5.60
CA THR A 43 -1.92 17.97 5.33
C THR A 43 -1.83 18.21 3.83
N VAL A 44 -2.57 19.18 3.31
CA VAL A 44 -2.53 19.56 1.88
C VAL A 44 -1.99 20.97 1.72
N VAL A 45 -1.00 21.13 0.86
CA VAL A 45 -0.47 22.43 0.44
C VAL A 45 -0.51 22.50 -1.08
N VAL A 46 -0.98 23.62 -1.63
CA VAL A 46 -1.01 23.86 -3.07
C VAL A 46 -0.28 25.16 -3.35
N ASP A 47 0.81 25.08 -4.11
CA ASP A 47 1.63 26.22 -4.52
C ASP A 47 2.01 27.11 -3.32
N GLY A 48 2.40 26.47 -2.21
CA GLY A 48 2.78 27.10 -0.94
C GLY A 48 1.63 27.50 -0.02
N GLN A 49 0.37 27.40 -0.46
CA GLN A 49 -0.80 27.75 0.34
C GLN A 49 -1.43 26.52 1.00
N ALA A 50 -1.68 26.60 2.30
CA ALA A 50 -2.39 25.55 3.02
C ALA A 50 -3.83 25.41 2.50
N ARG A 51 -4.29 24.16 2.37
CA ARG A 51 -5.67 23.80 2.02
C ARG A 51 -6.29 22.98 3.15
N PRO A 52 -7.62 22.78 3.17
CA PRO A 52 -8.24 21.84 4.07
C PRO A 52 -7.56 20.47 3.97
N ALA A 53 -7.29 19.85 5.13
CA ALA A 53 -6.67 18.54 5.18
C ALA A 53 -7.61 17.46 4.61
N ILE A 54 -7.03 16.40 4.05
CA ILE A 54 -7.79 15.21 3.67
C ILE A 54 -7.94 14.35 4.92
N THR A 55 -9.14 14.37 5.51
CA THR A 55 -9.49 13.56 6.69
C THR A 55 -10.28 12.32 6.31
N ARG A 56 -10.53 11.42 7.27
CA ARG A 56 -11.47 10.31 7.07
C ARG A 56 -12.83 10.79 6.56
N ASP A 57 -13.40 11.84 7.17
CA ASP A 57 -14.72 12.34 6.78
C ASP A 57 -14.72 12.88 5.35
N VAL A 58 -13.64 13.55 4.93
CA VAL A 58 -13.47 13.98 3.53
C VAL A 58 -13.47 12.77 2.58
N LEU A 59 -12.73 11.71 2.92
CA LEU A 59 -12.66 10.50 2.08
C LEU A 59 -13.96 9.68 2.10
N VAL A 60 -14.72 9.70 3.20
CA VAL A 60 -16.05 9.06 3.28
C VAL A 60 -17.06 9.83 2.44
N ALA A 61 -17.02 11.17 2.49
CA ALA A 61 -17.93 12.03 1.75
C ALA A 61 -17.58 12.15 0.25
N THR A 62 -16.33 11.84 -0.12
CA THR A 62 -15.85 11.93 -1.50
C THR A 62 -15.86 10.54 -2.14
N PRO A 63 -16.70 10.29 -3.17
CA PRO A 63 -16.66 9.03 -3.90
C PRO A 63 -15.24 8.75 -4.44
N PRO A 64 -14.74 7.52 -4.32
CA PRO A 64 -13.47 7.14 -4.94
C PRO A 64 -13.58 7.25 -6.47
N ASP A 65 -12.47 7.59 -7.11
CA ASP A 65 -12.40 7.59 -8.57
C ASP A 65 -12.35 6.15 -9.10
N TRP A 66 -11.84 5.22 -8.30
CA TRP A 66 -11.90 3.79 -8.57
C TRP A 66 -12.25 3.00 -7.31
N GLU A 67 -13.19 2.08 -7.45
CA GLU A 67 -13.55 1.10 -6.42
C GLU A 67 -13.82 -0.27 -7.07
N ASP A 68 -13.38 -1.34 -6.43
CA ASP A 68 -13.69 -2.70 -6.87
C ASP A 68 -14.58 -3.45 -5.87
N LYS A 69 -15.01 -4.64 -6.28
CA LYS A 69 -15.85 -5.53 -5.46
C LYS A 69 -15.15 -6.01 -4.19
N ASP A 70 -13.82 -5.98 -4.19
CA ASP A 70 -12.97 -6.32 -3.05
C ASP A 70 -12.77 -5.11 -2.11
N GLN A 71 -13.53 -4.03 -2.30
CA GLN A 71 -13.52 -2.80 -1.50
C GLN A 71 -12.17 -2.09 -1.50
N ARG A 72 -11.32 -2.31 -2.51
CA ARG A 72 -10.18 -1.43 -2.75
C ARG A 72 -10.73 -0.10 -3.25
N LYS A 73 -10.18 1.00 -2.73
CA LYS A 73 -10.61 2.37 -3.05
C LYS A 73 -9.40 3.20 -3.39
N ALA A 74 -9.52 4.00 -4.43
CA ALA A 74 -8.49 4.94 -4.83
C ALA A 74 -9.10 6.27 -5.28
N TRP A 75 -8.42 7.34 -4.92
CA TRP A 75 -8.79 8.71 -5.26
C TRP A 75 -7.60 9.36 -5.97
N ARG A 76 -7.87 10.10 -7.04
CA ARG A 76 -6.87 10.94 -7.70
C ARG A 76 -6.40 12.02 -6.72
N VAL A 77 -5.09 12.14 -6.56
CA VAL A 77 -4.51 13.17 -5.68
C VAL A 77 -4.84 14.58 -6.19
N SER A 78 -4.84 14.78 -7.51
CA SER A 78 -5.23 16.03 -8.16
C SER A 78 -6.64 16.49 -7.76
N ARG A 79 -7.61 15.57 -7.80
CA ARG A 79 -8.99 15.81 -7.39
C ARG A 79 -9.09 16.15 -5.90
N LEU A 80 -8.45 15.36 -5.04
CA LEU A 80 -8.46 15.62 -3.59
C LEU A 80 -7.79 16.94 -3.22
N ALA A 81 -6.72 17.33 -3.94
CA ALA A 81 -6.03 18.59 -3.73
C ALA A 81 -6.71 19.79 -4.44
N GLY A 82 -7.71 19.54 -5.29
CA GLY A 82 -8.41 20.58 -6.05
C GLY A 82 -7.53 21.27 -7.09
N VAL A 83 -6.67 20.53 -7.78
CA VAL A 83 -5.73 21.05 -8.79
C VAL A 83 -5.82 20.28 -10.10
N GLU A 84 -5.52 20.95 -11.21
CA GLU A 84 -5.42 20.32 -12.52
C GLU A 84 -4.10 19.55 -12.70
N GLU A 85 -4.16 18.39 -13.34
CA GLU A 85 -2.97 17.60 -13.73
C GLU A 85 -2.31 18.23 -14.97
N ALA A 86 -1.10 18.76 -14.79
CA ALA A 86 -0.31 19.38 -15.85
C ALA A 86 1.13 18.85 -15.86
N LEU A 87 1.81 18.95 -17.01
CA LEU A 87 3.19 18.47 -17.19
C LEU A 87 4.21 19.26 -16.33
N ASP A 88 3.90 20.51 -16.03
CA ASP A 88 4.67 21.41 -15.18
C ASP A 88 4.23 21.33 -13.71
N ARG A 89 3.45 20.33 -13.30
CA ARG A 89 3.03 20.15 -11.91
C ARG A 89 3.56 18.84 -11.35
N SER A 90 3.88 18.85 -10.07
CA SER A 90 4.25 17.66 -9.31
C SER A 90 3.55 17.61 -7.96
N PHE A 91 3.51 16.40 -7.39
CA PHE A 91 3.04 16.13 -6.04
C PHE A 91 4.20 15.61 -5.20
N ALA A 92 4.62 16.39 -4.21
CA ALA A 92 5.55 15.92 -3.20
C ALA A 92 4.75 15.29 -2.05
N ILE A 93 4.99 14.00 -1.80
CA ILE A 93 4.22 13.17 -0.88
C ILE A 93 5.11 12.74 0.28
N THR A 94 4.74 13.11 1.50
CA THR A 94 5.46 12.71 2.71
C THR A 94 4.72 11.57 3.41
N GLY A 95 5.46 10.51 3.76
CA GLY A 95 4.95 9.36 4.53
C GLY A 95 5.46 9.33 5.96
N THR A 96 4.87 8.47 6.80
CA THR A 96 5.28 8.26 8.20
C THR A 96 6.65 7.61 8.33
N THR A 97 7.04 6.75 7.38
CA THR A 97 8.34 6.08 7.41
C THR A 97 9.46 7.10 7.20
N ASN A 98 10.14 7.46 8.30
CA ASN A 98 11.27 8.39 8.33
C ASN A 98 10.99 9.80 7.76
N ASN A 99 9.72 10.21 7.64
CA ASN A 99 9.31 11.46 6.99
C ASN A 99 9.87 11.62 5.56
N ILE A 100 10.05 10.50 4.84
CA ILE A 100 10.54 10.53 3.47
C ILE A 100 9.50 11.23 2.59
N THR A 101 9.98 12.15 1.76
CA THR A 101 9.17 12.83 0.74
C THR A 101 9.57 12.33 -0.63
N ILE A 102 8.61 11.82 -1.39
CA ILE A 102 8.79 11.41 -2.78
C ILE A 102 8.01 12.36 -3.68
N GLU A 103 8.66 12.86 -4.73
CA GLU A 103 8.00 13.71 -5.72
C GLU A 103 7.54 12.87 -6.92
N PHE A 104 6.26 13.00 -7.26
CA PHE A 104 5.64 12.40 -8.43
C PHE A 104 5.28 13.47 -9.44
N PRO A 105 5.53 13.28 -10.75
CA PRO A 105 4.95 14.16 -11.75
C PRO A 105 3.42 14.04 -11.71
N ALA A 106 2.69 15.17 -11.76
CA ALA A 106 1.23 15.16 -11.76
C ALA A 106 0.67 14.61 -13.08
N LYS A 107 1.43 14.78 -14.17
CA LYS A 107 1.16 14.21 -15.48
C LYS A 107 2.49 13.81 -16.13
N SER A 108 2.51 12.67 -16.81
CA SER A 108 3.67 12.23 -17.59
C SER A 108 3.32 12.19 -19.08
N ALA A 109 4.20 12.70 -19.93
CA ALA A 109 4.06 12.53 -21.39
C ALA A 109 4.43 11.11 -21.84
N ALA A 110 5.23 10.39 -21.05
CA ALA A 110 5.75 9.07 -21.37
C ALA A 110 4.91 7.92 -20.81
N ASN A 111 3.97 8.20 -19.89
CA ASN A 111 3.17 7.17 -19.24
C ASN A 111 1.78 7.72 -18.85
N THR A 112 0.76 6.87 -18.94
CA THR A 112 -0.64 7.16 -18.61
C THR A 112 -0.97 7.00 -17.12
N LEU A 113 0.00 6.55 -16.30
CA LEU A 113 -0.20 6.40 -14.86
C LEU A 113 -0.49 7.76 -14.19
N VAL A 114 -1.31 7.70 -13.15
CA VAL A 114 -1.75 8.86 -12.37
C VAL A 114 -1.45 8.66 -10.89
N VAL A 115 -1.18 9.76 -10.18
CA VAL A 115 -0.90 9.71 -8.74
C VAL A 115 -2.21 9.58 -7.98
N ALA A 116 -2.38 8.48 -7.26
CA ALA A 116 -3.58 8.19 -6.50
C ALA A 116 -3.26 7.93 -5.03
N LEU A 117 -4.17 8.39 -4.15
CA LEU A 117 -4.26 7.96 -2.77
C LEU A 117 -5.14 6.71 -2.74
N ALA A 118 -4.64 5.58 -2.27
CA ALA A 118 -5.33 4.29 -2.24
C ALA A 118 -5.43 3.73 -0.82
N LEU A 119 -6.54 3.04 -0.55
CA LEU A 119 -6.71 2.20 0.63
C LEU A 119 -6.13 0.81 0.33
N SER A 120 -4.97 0.52 0.91
CA SER A 120 -4.30 -0.76 0.69
C SER A 120 -5.07 -1.94 1.28
N GLN A 121 -4.69 -3.15 0.86
CA GLN A 121 -5.29 -4.37 1.37
C GLN A 121 -5.14 -4.56 2.89
N ARG A 122 -4.14 -3.90 3.49
CA ARG A 122 -3.85 -3.93 4.94
C ARG A 122 -4.54 -2.80 5.72
N GLY A 123 -5.40 -2.02 5.07
CA GLY A 123 -6.09 -0.89 5.70
C GLY A 123 -5.24 0.37 5.86
N THR A 124 -4.04 0.43 5.28
CA THR A 124 -3.18 1.63 5.31
C THR A 124 -3.45 2.52 4.10
N MET A 125 -3.48 3.84 4.31
CA MET A 125 -3.48 4.82 3.22
C MET A 125 -2.10 4.89 2.57
N VAL A 126 -2.06 4.75 1.24
CA VAL A 126 -0.83 4.81 0.47
C VAL A 126 -0.99 5.74 -0.73
N VAL A 127 0.08 6.39 -1.16
CA VAL A 127 0.12 7.03 -2.48
C VAL A 127 1.01 6.21 -3.40
N GLU A 128 0.48 5.93 -4.58
CA GLU A 128 1.15 5.17 -5.63
C GLU A 128 0.73 5.68 -7.01
N LEU A 129 1.46 5.24 -8.02
CA LEU A 129 1.07 5.42 -9.41
C LEU A 129 0.06 4.32 -9.78
N VAL A 130 -1.00 4.71 -10.47
CA VAL A 130 -2.12 3.83 -10.82
C VAL A 130 -2.40 3.96 -12.30
N ASP A 131 -2.62 2.84 -12.99
CA ASP A 131 -3.16 2.84 -14.35
C ASP A 131 -4.68 3.04 -14.28
N PRO A 132 -5.24 4.13 -14.81
CA PRO A 132 -6.69 4.32 -14.82
C PRO A 132 -7.47 3.20 -15.51
N ALA A 133 -6.86 2.46 -16.45
CA ALA A 133 -7.50 1.36 -17.18
C ALA A 133 -7.53 0.05 -16.37
N ASP A 134 -6.55 -0.16 -15.49
CA ASP A 134 -6.50 -1.28 -14.55
C ASP A 134 -5.96 -0.79 -13.20
N PRO A 135 -6.78 -0.08 -12.40
CA PRO A 135 -6.33 0.59 -11.18
C PRO A 135 -5.99 -0.38 -10.05
N PHE A 136 -6.42 -1.64 -10.19
CA PHE A 136 -6.44 -2.64 -9.15
C PHE A 136 -6.04 -4.01 -9.71
N PRO A 137 -4.83 -4.16 -10.26
CA PRO A 137 -4.41 -5.41 -10.87
C PRO A 137 -4.49 -6.56 -9.86
N ARG A 138 -4.82 -7.77 -10.34
CA ARG A 138 -4.98 -8.96 -9.49
C ARG A 138 -3.67 -9.39 -8.84
N PHE A 139 -2.55 -9.18 -9.54
CA PHE A 139 -1.21 -9.43 -9.05
C PHE A 139 -0.31 -8.26 -9.44
N HIS A 140 0.40 -7.67 -8.48
CA HIS A 140 1.48 -6.71 -8.73
C HIS A 140 2.75 -7.38 -9.31
N GLY A 141 2.57 -8.48 -10.03
CA GLY A 141 3.64 -9.39 -10.43
C GLY A 141 3.18 -10.48 -11.39
N GLU A 142 2.20 -10.23 -12.27
CA GLU A 142 2.02 -11.07 -13.47
C GLU A 142 3.28 -10.95 -14.34
N GLY A 143 4.30 -11.73 -13.98
CA GLY A 143 5.12 -12.62 -14.80
C GLY A 143 5.59 -12.21 -16.20
N GLY A 144 5.47 -10.97 -16.64
CA GLY A 144 5.91 -10.51 -17.96
C GLY A 144 7.36 -10.03 -17.99
N ARG A 145 8.06 -9.97 -16.84
CA ARG A 145 9.44 -9.48 -16.76
C ARG A 145 10.28 -10.31 -15.80
N LEU A 146 10.61 -11.53 -16.23
CA LEU A 146 11.79 -12.25 -15.72
C LEU A 146 13.03 -11.39 -16.00
N GLY A 147 13.35 -10.44 -15.12
CA GLY A 147 14.53 -9.57 -15.27
C GLY A 147 14.44 -8.15 -14.72
N ARG A 148 13.32 -7.72 -14.10
CA ARG A 148 13.31 -6.50 -13.27
C ARG A 148 13.12 -6.85 -11.80
N SER A 149 13.87 -6.17 -10.93
CA SER A 149 13.72 -6.26 -9.48
C SER A 149 12.25 -5.99 -9.09
N PRO A 150 11.67 -6.70 -8.10
CA PRO A 150 10.31 -6.46 -7.61
C PRO A 150 10.10 -5.09 -6.92
N GLU A 151 11.12 -4.22 -6.91
CA GLU A 151 11.00 -2.78 -6.66
C GLU A 151 10.93 -2.04 -8.01
N SER A 152 9.89 -1.27 -8.33
CA SER A 152 10.05 -0.14 -9.30
C SER A 152 8.87 0.80 -9.54
N GLU A 153 7.87 0.88 -8.66
CA GLU A 153 7.03 2.08 -8.62
C GLU A 153 7.10 2.71 -7.23
N PRO A 154 7.49 3.98 -7.12
CA PRO A 154 7.59 4.64 -5.84
C PRO A 154 6.23 4.61 -5.14
N ARG A 155 6.20 4.10 -3.92
CA ARG A 155 5.01 4.00 -3.08
C ARG A 155 5.31 4.62 -1.74
N VAL A 156 4.41 5.49 -1.27
CA VAL A 156 4.52 6.13 0.04
C VAL A 156 3.40 5.62 0.92
N ALA A 157 3.74 4.90 1.99
CA ALA A 157 2.76 4.41 2.97
C ALA A 157 2.64 5.37 4.17
N GLY A 158 1.46 5.39 4.79
CA GLY A 158 1.20 6.25 5.95
C GLY A 158 1.34 7.72 5.58
N VAL A 159 0.64 8.15 4.53
CA VAL A 159 0.79 9.50 3.99
C VAL A 159 0.36 10.54 5.02
N THR A 160 1.20 11.53 5.28
CA THR A 160 0.95 12.62 6.24
C THR A 160 0.85 13.99 5.57
N LYS A 161 1.46 14.15 4.39
CA LYS A 161 1.46 15.41 3.64
C LYS A 161 1.41 15.19 2.14
N ILE A 162 0.67 16.04 1.46
CA ILE A 162 0.63 16.18 0.00
C ILE A 162 0.88 17.65 -0.33
N GLU A 163 1.91 17.92 -1.11
CA GLU A 163 2.18 19.25 -1.65
C GLU A 163 2.09 19.23 -3.18
N ALA A 164 1.08 19.91 -3.72
CA ALA A 164 1.01 20.17 -5.15
C ALA A 164 1.84 21.42 -5.47
N ARG A 165 2.80 21.29 -6.40
CA ARG A 165 3.73 22.37 -6.76
C ARG A 165 3.77 22.54 -8.27
N LYS A 166 3.76 23.78 -8.75
CA LYS A 166 4.34 24.06 -10.07
C LYS A 166 5.84 23.77 -10.04
N ARG A 167 6.29 22.93 -10.96
CA ARG A 167 7.70 22.70 -11.25
C ARG A 167 8.22 23.97 -11.92
N ALA A 168 9.34 24.50 -11.42
CA ALA A 168 10.00 25.61 -12.08
C ALA A 168 10.39 25.20 -13.52
N PRO A 169 10.29 26.12 -14.51
CA PRO A 169 10.67 25.83 -15.89
C PRO A 169 12.14 25.44 -16.04
#